data_AF-U2D656-F1
#
_entry.id   AF-U2D656-F1
#
_cell.length_a   1.000
_cell.length_b   1.000
_cell.length_c   1.000
_cell.angle_alpha   90.00
_cell.angle_beta   90.00
_cell.angle_gamma   90.00
#
_symmetry.space_group_name_H-M   'P 1'
#
loop_
_entity.id
_entity.type
_entity.pdbx_description
1 polymer ?
#
loop_
_entity_poly.entity_id
_entity_poly.type
_entity_poly.pdbx_seq_one_letter_code
_entity_poly.pdbx_strand_id
1 'polypeptide(L)'
;MKGKYYKGIRNGYYPNTLKQNSPKKINKTVKNNSKIGIGLAVFFIFMIAMFSIGALSSCEKVIHVEALEGYTQTGEEFMEEANLVNLDGYYAGIGTLNNIVHVRFQAEKDGQVSDTIDATKKFFDIVYTDEAQNAQYKNLEGKVRAYKRTYKKNEDVKTHYYYVIYSSKDKINDVGKLSSGD
;
A
#
# COMPACT_ATOMS: atom_id res chain seq x y z
N MET A 1 50.59 20.87 -82.71
CA MET A 1 49.51 20.66 -83.71
C MET A 1 48.16 20.99 -83.07
N LYS A 2 47.11 21.24 -83.87
CA LYS A 2 45.74 21.58 -83.42
C LYS A 2 44.97 20.33 -82.94
N GLY A 3 43.99 20.49 -82.05
CA GLY A 3 42.96 19.46 -81.80
C GLY A 3 42.05 19.76 -80.59
N LYS A 4 40.74 19.87 -80.80
CA LYS A 4 39.67 19.93 -79.77
C LYS A 4 39.29 18.47 -79.37
N TYR A 5 38.48 18.11 -78.38
CA TYR A 5 37.29 18.70 -77.71
C TYR A 5 37.33 18.36 -76.18
N TYR A 6 36.32 18.47 -75.30
CA TYR A 6 34.85 18.65 -75.40
C TYR A 6 34.28 19.57 -74.28
N LYS A 7 33.14 19.23 -73.64
CA LYS A 7 32.37 20.12 -72.73
C LYS A 7 31.56 19.31 -71.71
N GLY A 8 31.48 19.75 -70.45
CA GLY A 8 30.57 19.19 -69.42
C GLY A 8 30.58 20.03 -68.14
N ILE A 9 29.43 20.60 -67.76
CA ILE A 9 29.30 21.59 -66.67
C ILE A 9 28.07 21.26 -65.79
N ARG A 10 28.24 21.31 -64.46
CA ARG A 10 27.37 21.92 -63.40
C ARG A 10 27.85 21.38 -62.03
N ASN A 11 28.39 22.23 -61.15
CA ASN A 11 27.69 23.05 -60.12
C ASN A 11 26.95 22.19 -59.06
N GLY A 12 27.17 22.36 -57.75
CA GLY A 12 28.15 23.20 -57.05
C GLY A 12 27.87 23.34 -55.53
N TYR A 13 28.83 23.99 -54.84
CA TYR A 13 28.68 24.84 -53.65
C TYR A 13 28.31 24.26 -52.26
N TYR A 14 29.26 24.40 -51.31
CA TYR A 14 29.05 25.10 -50.02
C TYR A 14 30.37 25.79 -49.59
N PRO A 15 30.38 27.06 -49.14
CA PRO A 15 31.62 27.83 -48.98
C PRO A 15 32.12 28.08 -47.53
N ASN A 16 33.46 28.08 -47.41
CA ASN A 16 34.33 28.89 -46.55
C ASN A 16 33.75 29.98 -45.61
N THR A 17 34.35 30.12 -44.42
CA THR A 17 35.25 31.24 -43.97
C THR A 17 35.50 31.11 -42.44
N LEU A 18 36.72 31.11 -41.89
CA LEU A 18 37.87 32.06 -41.81
C LEU A 18 37.78 33.11 -40.67
N LYS A 19 38.96 33.33 -40.02
CA LYS A 19 39.41 34.44 -39.11
C LYS A 19 39.40 34.16 -37.59
N GLN A 20 40.27 34.78 -36.75
CA GLN A 20 41.69 35.21 -36.85
C GLN A 20 42.12 35.83 -35.48
N ASN A 21 43.33 35.56 -34.97
CA ASN A 21 44.11 36.37 -33.98
C ASN A 21 43.45 36.61 -32.57
N SER A 22 44.12 36.88 -31.44
CA SER A 22 45.54 37.07 -31.04
C SER A 22 45.72 36.82 -29.50
N PRO A 23 46.93 36.82 -28.90
CA PRO A 23 47.20 36.14 -27.61
C PRO A 23 47.55 37.00 -26.37
N LYS A 24 47.59 36.35 -25.18
CA LYS A 24 48.22 36.76 -23.89
C LYS A 24 47.48 37.89 -23.10
N LYS A 25 47.45 37.95 -21.75
CA LYS A 25 48.14 37.20 -20.66
C LYS A 25 47.40 37.39 -19.30
N ILE A 26 47.37 36.35 -18.43
CA ILE A 26 47.56 36.37 -16.95
C ILE A 26 46.66 37.33 -16.11
N ASN A 27 45.81 36.93 -15.15
CA ASN A 27 46.16 36.31 -13.85
C ASN A 27 44.89 36.02 -12.99
N LYS A 28 44.79 34.86 -12.33
CA LYS A 28 44.45 34.65 -10.90
C LYS A 28 43.93 33.23 -10.59
N THR A 29 44.51 32.68 -9.54
CA THR A 29 44.23 31.39 -8.90
C THR A 29 42.79 31.26 -8.39
N VAL A 30 42.08 30.18 -8.75
CA VAL A 30 41.27 29.38 -7.79
C VAL A 30 41.36 27.91 -8.19
N LYS A 31 41.99 27.10 -7.32
CA LYS A 31 41.96 25.64 -7.39
C LYS A 31 40.68 25.19 -6.69
N ASN A 32 39.68 24.69 -7.41
CA ASN A 32 38.45 24.14 -6.80
C ASN A 32 37.99 22.85 -7.48
N ASN A 33 37.54 21.90 -6.67
CA ASN A 33 37.41 20.50 -7.03
C ASN A 33 36.10 20.21 -7.80
N SER A 34 36.21 19.78 -9.06
CA SER A 34 35.10 19.51 -9.98
C SER A 34 34.30 18.22 -9.71
N LYS A 35 34.19 17.77 -8.45
CA LYS A 35 33.51 16.52 -8.06
C LYS A 35 32.45 16.65 -6.95
N ILE A 36 32.12 17.86 -6.50
CA ILE A 36 31.13 18.10 -5.43
C ILE A 36 29.75 18.53 -5.97
N GLY A 37 29.67 19.04 -7.21
CA GLY A 37 28.41 19.54 -7.79
C GLY A 37 27.37 18.49 -8.16
N ILE A 38 27.78 17.26 -8.52
CA ILE A 38 26.84 16.22 -9.02
C ILE A 38 26.05 15.59 -7.87
N GLY A 39 26.68 15.33 -6.72
CA GLY A 39 26.00 14.75 -5.56
C GLY A 39 24.90 15.66 -4.99
N LEU A 40 25.16 16.98 -4.94
CA LEU A 40 24.15 17.96 -4.52
C LEU A 40 22.97 18.03 -5.50
N ALA A 41 23.22 18.00 -6.81
CA ALA A 41 22.14 18.01 -7.81
C ALA A 41 21.23 16.77 -7.70
N VAL A 42 21.80 15.58 -7.52
CA VAL A 42 21.02 14.34 -7.30
C VAL A 42 20.24 14.40 -5.99
N PHE A 43 20.82 14.93 -4.91
CA PHE A 43 20.13 15.11 -3.64
C PHE A 43 18.92 16.06 -3.75
N PHE A 44 19.04 17.18 -4.47
CA PHE A 44 17.91 18.08 -4.71
C PHE A 44 16.81 17.47 -5.57
N ILE A 45 17.15 16.67 -6.60
CA ILE A 45 16.15 15.95 -7.40
C ILE A 45 15.41 14.90 -6.55
N PHE A 46 16.13 14.18 -5.68
CA PHE A 46 15.53 13.21 -4.76
C PHE A 46 14.61 13.86 -3.73
N MET A 47 15.01 15.01 -3.17
CA MET A 47 14.17 15.83 -2.28
C MET A 47 12.88 16.30 -2.96
N ILE A 48 12.97 16.80 -4.21
CA ILE A 48 11.79 17.24 -4.97
C ILE A 48 10.86 16.05 -5.28
N ALA A 49 11.41 14.88 -5.62
CA ALA A 49 10.63 13.66 -5.84
C ALA A 49 9.91 13.16 -4.58
N MET A 50 10.54 13.21 -3.40
CA MET A 50 9.86 12.88 -2.14
C MET A 50 8.76 13.90 -1.78
N PHE A 51 9.00 15.19 -2.03
CA PHE A 51 7.99 16.23 -1.77
C PHE A 51 6.77 16.15 -2.72
N SER A 52 6.96 15.74 -3.97
CA SER A 52 5.85 15.62 -4.94
C SER A 52 5.04 14.33 -4.80
N ILE A 53 5.55 13.30 -4.11
CA ILE A 53 4.75 12.14 -3.68
C ILE A 53 3.93 12.49 -2.42
N GLY A 54 4.47 13.32 -1.51
CA GLY A 54 3.77 13.77 -0.29
C GLY A 54 2.66 14.80 -0.52
N ALA A 55 2.52 15.38 -1.72
CA ALA A 55 1.57 16.44 -2.03
C ALA A 55 0.28 15.97 -2.75
N LEU A 56 0.09 14.65 -2.92
CA LEU A 56 -1.24 14.06 -3.18
C LEU A 56 -1.91 13.55 -1.89
N SER A 57 -1.68 14.24 -0.77
CA SER A 57 -2.61 14.27 0.36
C SER A 57 -3.89 15.02 -0.04
N SER A 58 -4.64 14.45 -0.99
CA SER A 58 -6.06 14.75 -1.11
C SER A 58 -6.70 14.38 0.21
N CYS A 59 -6.98 15.39 1.04
CA CYS A 59 -7.80 15.28 2.23
C CYS A 59 -9.27 15.11 1.82
N GLU A 60 -9.55 14.09 1.01
CA GLU A 60 -10.81 13.41 1.10
C GLU A 60 -10.78 12.71 2.46
N LYS A 61 -11.74 13.03 3.32
CA LYS A 61 -12.05 12.14 4.43
C LYS A 61 -12.32 10.78 3.80
N VAL A 62 -11.45 9.80 4.09
CA VAL A 62 -11.76 8.39 3.82
C VAL A 62 -12.87 8.02 4.80
N ILE A 63 -14.09 8.42 4.44
CA ILE A 63 -15.29 7.72 4.83
C ILE A 63 -15.04 6.33 4.27
N HIS A 64 -14.63 5.41 5.13
CA HIS A 64 -14.45 4.01 4.77
C HIS A 64 -15.83 3.42 4.48
N VAL A 65 -16.39 3.76 3.32
CA VAL A 65 -17.51 3.04 2.73
C VAL A 65 -17.10 1.58 2.74
N GLU A 66 -17.86 0.73 3.43
CA GLU A 66 -17.55 -0.70 3.49
C GLU A 66 -17.26 -1.20 2.08
N ALA A 67 -16.06 -1.75 1.83
CA ALA A 67 -15.47 -1.88 0.48
C ALA A 67 -16.24 -2.78 -0.52
N LEU A 68 -17.41 -3.25 -0.11
CA LEU A 68 -18.37 -4.13 -0.76
C LEU A 68 -19.82 -3.57 -0.70
N GLU A 69 -20.03 -2.25 -0.70
CA GLU A 69 -21.39 -1.69 -0.78
C GLU A 69 -22.07 -2.07 -2.10
N GLY A 70 -23.26 -2.67 -2.00
CA GLY A 70 -24.02 -3.19 -3.14
C GLY A 70 -23.43 -4.44 -3.80
N TYR A 71 -22.53 -5.17 -3.13
CA TYR A 71 -22.12 -6.52 -3.55
C TYR A 71 -22.91 -7.57 -2.76
N THR A 72 -23.26 -8.67 -3.43
CA THR A 72 -23.93 -9.82 -2.82
C THR A 72 -22.91 -10.95 -2.61
N GLN A 73 -22.94 -11.63 -1.47
CA GLN A 73 -22.15 -12.85 -1.25
C GLN A 73 -22.68 -13.97 -2.17
N THR A 74 -21.81 -14.57 -2.97
CA THR A 74 -22.14 -15.66 -3.91
C THR A 74 -21.39 -16.95 -3.64
N GLY A 75 -20.46 -16.96 -2.68
CA GLY A 75 -19.71 -18.15 -2.28
C GLY A 75 -18.99 -17.98 -0.97
N GLU A 76 -18.70 -19.10 -0.32
CA GLU A 76 -17.94 -19.21 0.92
C GLU A 76 -17.12 -20.50 0.89
N GLU A 77 -15.85 -20.41 1.26
CA GLU A 77 -14.90 -21.50 1.35
C GLU A 77 -14.29 -21.49 2.75
N PHE A 78 -14.36 -22.60 3.49
CA PHE A 78 -13.65 -22.74 4.76
C PHE A 78 -12.16 -22.86 4.49
N MET A 79 -11.36 -21.97 5.10
CA MET A 79 -9.91 -21.92 4.89
C MET A 79 -9.19 -22.65 6.02
N GLU A 80 -9.45 -22.27 7.27
CA GLU A 80 -8.78 -22.84 8.43
C GLU A 80 -9.46 -22.53 9.77
N GLU A 81 -9.03 -23.28 10.79
CA GLU A 81 -9.27 -23.01 12.20
C GLU A 81 -7.91 -22.81 12.91
N ALA A 82 -7.84 -21.85 13.82
CA ALA A 82 -6.66 -21.54 14.63
C ALA A 82 -7.08 -21.22 16.08
N ASN A 83 -6.13 -21.25 17.01
CA ASN A 83 -6.35 -20.78 18.39
C ASN A 83 -6.32 -19.25 18.41
N LEU A 84 -7.12 -18.61 19.26
CA LEU A 84 -6.96 -17.20 19.59
C LEU A 84 -5.85 -17.04 20.63
N VAL A 85 -4.95 -16.08 20.42
CA VAL A 85 -3.93 -15.74 21.41
C VAL A 85 -4.58 -15.00 22.57
N ASN A 86 -4.33 -15.44 23.80
CA ASN A 86 -4.78 -14.70 24.98
C ASN A 86 -3.78 -13.58 25.30
N LEU A 87 -4.24 -12.32 25.21
CA LEU A 87 -3.47 -11.12 25.54
C LEU A 87 -4.14 -10.43 26.74
N ASP A 88 -3.41 -10.33 27.85
CA ASP A 88 -3.86 -9.71 29.11
C ASP A 88 -5.22 -10.20 29.61
N GLY A 89 -5.54 -11.49 29.39
CA GLY A 89 -6.78 -12.13 29.80
C GLY A 89 -7.86 -12.21 28.72
N TYR A 90 -7.71 -11.50 27.60
CA TYR A 90 -8.69 -11.37 26.50
C TYR A 90 -8.23 -12.06 25.21
N TYR A 91 -9.16 -12.44 24.33
CA TYR A 91 -8.87 -13.02 23.02
C TYR A 91 -8.96 -12.01 21.86
N ALA A 92 -9.79 -10.98 22.00
CA ALA A 92 -9.98 -9.96 20.98
C ALA A 92 -10.42 -8.62 21.59
N GLY A 93 -10.04 -7.52 20.93
CA GLY A 93 -10.56 -6.18 21.22
C GLY A 93 -11.59 -5.77 20.18
N ILE A 94 -12.77 -5.29 20.59
CA ILE A 94 -13.74 -4.63 19.72
C ILE A 94 -13.64 -3.12 19.93
N GLY A 95 -13.56 -2.34 18.86
CA GLY A 95 -13.61 -0.88 18.92
C GLY A 95 -14.42 -0.29 17.78
N THR A 96 -14.75 1.00 17.86
CA THR A 96 -15.43 1.75 16.79
C THR A 96 -14.54 2.88 16.30
N LEU A 97 -14.06 2.80 15.06
CA LEU A 97 -13.29 3.85 14.39
C LEU A 97 -14.13 4.41 13.24
N ASN A 98 -14.26 5.75 13.15
CA ASN A 98 -15.05 6.41 12.09
C ASN A 98 -16.48 5.86 11.90
N ASN A 99 -17.15 5.49 13.01
CA ASN A 99 -18.47 4.84 13.08
C ASN A 99 -18.54 3.41 12.50
N ILE A 100 -17.41 2.79 12.19
CA ILE A 100 -17.31 1.39 11.76
C ILE A 100 -16.83 0.59 12.96
N VAL A 101 -17.45 -0.57 13.21
CA VAL A 101 -16.98 -1.48 14.26
C VAL A 101 -15.86 -2.34 13.69
N HIS A 102 -14.76 -2.43 14.43
CA HIS A 102 -13.59 -3.26 14.15
C HIS A 102 -13.43 -4.30 15.26
N VAL A 103 -12.91 -5.48 14.90
CA VAL A 103 -12.30 -6.42 15.85
C VAL A 103 -10.82 -6.56 15.55
N ARG A 104 -9.98 -6.60 16.59
CA ARG A 104 -8.54 -6.84 16.50
C ARG A 104 -8.14 -8.03 17.36
N PHE A 105 -7.39 -8.97 16.79
CA PHE A 105 -6.97 -10.20 17.46
C PHE A 105 -5.68 -10.77 16.85
N GLN A 106 -5.08 -11.75 17.51
CA GLN A 106 -4.00 -12.58 16.98
C GLN A 106 -4.41 -14.05 17.05
N ALA A 107 -3.91 -14.86 16.14
CA ALA A 107 -4.18 -16.29 16.10
C ALA A 107 -2.89 -17.11 16.14
N GLU A 108 -2.91 -18.28 16.80
CA GLU A 108 -1.81 -19.23 16.84
C GLU A 108 -2.19 -20.56 16.19
N LYS A 109 -1.32 -21.07 15.33
CA LYS A 109 -1.44 -22.38 14.68
C LYS A 109 -0.06 -23.00 14.52
N ASP A 110 0.06 -24.27 14.85
CA ASP A 110 1.32 -25.05 14.73
C ASP A 110 2.55 -24.36 15.38
N GLY A 111 2.33 -23.65 16.49
CA GLY A 111 3.35 -22.90 17.23
C GLY A 111 3.75 -21.55 16.60
N GLN A 112 3.06 -21.10 15.57
CA GLN A 112 3.29 -19.81 14.90
C GLN A 112 2.12 -18.85 15.22
N VAL A 113 2.46 -17.67 15.73
CA VAL A 113 1.52 -16.58 15.98
C VAL A 113 1.44 -15.66 14.76
N SER A 114 0.23 -15.29 14.36
CA SER A 114 -0.02 -14.35 13.27
C SER A 114 0.34 -12.91 13.64
N ASP A 115 0.53 -12.07 12.63
CA ASP A 115 0.38 -10.62 12.81
C ASP A 115 -1.03 -10.28 13.37
N THR A 116 -1.18 -9.09 13.94
CA THR A 116 -2.49 -8.61 14.43
C THR A 116 -3.47 -8.43 13.26
N ILE A 117 -4.52 -9.23 13.26
CA ILE A 117 -5.63 -9.15 12.31
C ILE A 117 -6.56 -8.01 12.74
N ASP A 118 -7.00 -7.21 11.77
CA ASP A 118 -8.01 -6.15 11.95
C ASP A 118 -9.12 -6.37 10.93
N ALA A 119 -10.35 -6.57 11.40
CA ALA A 119 -11.50 -6.83 10.54
C ALA A 119 -12.67 -5.89 10.91
N THR A 120 -13.27 -5.25 9.91
CA THR A 120 -14.49 -4.45 10.08
C THR A 120 -15.73 -5.35 10.19
N LYS A 121 -16.83 -4.84 10.73
CA LYS A 121 -18.08 -5.57 11.01
C LYS A 121 -18.61 -6.48 9.89
N LYS A 122 -18.37 -6.13 8.62
CA LYS A 122 -18.76 -6.96 7.46
C LYS A 122 -17.94 -8.26 7.32
N PHE A 123 -16.78 -8.30 7.96
CA PHE A 123 -15.74 -9.31 7.82
C PHE A 123 -15.49 -10.12 9.08
N PHE A 124 -16.31 -9.98 10.12
CA PHE A 124 -16.27 -10.87 11.28
C PHE A 124 -17.65 -11.11 11.89
N ASP A 125 -17.77 -12.22 12.60
CA ASP A 125 -18.79 -12.48 13.62
C ASP A 125 -18.10 -12.91 14.93
N ILE A 126 -18.77 -12.68 16.05
CA ILE A 126 -18.37 -13.20 17.36
C ILE A 126 -19.50 -14.08 17.89
N VAL A 127 -19.18 -15.34 18.16
CA VAL A 127 -20.09 -16.33 18.71
C VAL A 127 -19.78 -16.48 20.20
N TYR A 128 -20.68 -15.94 21.02
CA TYR A 128 -20.56 -15.98 22.48
C TYR A 128 -20.88 -17.38 23.01
N THR A 129 -19.85 -18.18 23.32
CA THR A 129 -19.99 -19.62 23.66
C THR A 129 -20.61 -19.89 25.04
N ASP A 130 -20.58 -18.87 25.90
CA ASP A 130 -21.20 -18.82 27.22
C ASP A 130 -22.73 -18.67 27.15
N GLU A 131 -23.26 -18.19 26.01
CA GLU A 131 -24.70 -18.09 25.80
C GLU A 131 -25.38 -19.45 25.58
N ALA A 132 -26.56 -19.64 26.17
CA ALA A 132 -27.28 -20.91 26.14
C ALA A 132 -27.63 -21.38 24.71
N GLN A 133 -27.97 -20.45 23.81
CA GLN A 133 -28.25 -20.72 22.39
C GLN A 133 -27.03 -21.16 21.56
N ASN A 134 -25.82 -20.98 22.10
CA ASN A 134 -24.56 -21.30 21.44
C ASN A 134 -23.86 -22.54 22.05
N ALA A 135 -24.59 -23.35 22.82
CA ALA A 135 -24.04 -24.52 23.52
C ALA A 135 -23.29 -25.50 22.61
N GLN A 136 -23.70 -25.61 21.34
CA GLN A 136 -23.04 -26.41 20.29
C GLN A 136 -21.63 -25.93 19.91
N TYR A 137 -21.23 -24.72 20.30
CA TYR A 137 -19.93 -24.12 19.99
C TYR A 137 -18.97 -24.06 21.20
N LYS A 138 -19.35 -24.61 22.36
CA LYS A 138 -18.51 -24.58 23.58
C LYS A 138 -17.13 -25.24 23.43
N ASN A 139 -17.00 -26.22 22.53
CA ASN A 139 -15.72 -26.85 22.22
C ASN A 139 -14.82 -26.00 21.31
N LEU A 140 -15.32 -24.87 20.80
CA LEU A 140 -14.57 -23.91 19.99
C LEU A 140 -14.15 -22.68 20.81
N GLU A 141 -14.37 -22.65 22.13
CA GLU A 141 -13.93 -21.52 22.96
C GLU A 141 -12.43 -21.26 22.81
N GLY A 142 -12.07 -19.99 22.57
CA GLY A 142 -10.70 -19.59 22.27
C GLY A 142 -10.22 -19.99 20.87
N LYS A 143 -11.13 -20.18 19.90
CA LYS A 143 -10.82 -20.48 18.49
C LYS A 143 -11.29 -19.37 17.55
N VAL A 144 -10.64 -19.28 16.40
CA VAL A 144 -11.14 -18.52 15.25
C VAL A 144 -11.19 -19.41 14.02
N ARG A 145 -12.26 -19.29 13.23
CA ARG A 145 -12.37 -19.88 11.90
C ARG A 145 -12.30 -18.81 10.83
N ALA A 146 -11.43 -19.01 9.84
CA ALA A 146 -11.29 -18.15 8.69
C ALA A 146 -12.01 -18.76 7.48
N TYR A 147 -12.78 -17.94 6.79
CA TYR A 147 -13.50 -18.26 5.57
C TYR A 147 -13.09 -17.27 4.48
N LYS A 148 -13.00 -17.75 3.25
CA LYS A 148 -12.85 -16.89 2.07
C LYS A 148 -14.23 -16.73 1.45
N ARG A 149 -14.77 -15.52 1.50
CA ARG A 149 -16.07 -15.17 0.92
C ARG A 149 -15.88 -14.51 -0.44
N THR A 150 -16.70 -14.92 -1.40
CA THR A 150 -16.75 -14.34 -2.74
C THR A 150 -17.99 -13.48 -2.86
N TYR A 151 -17.80 -12.25 -3.35
CA TYR A 151 -18.82 -11.21 -3.46
C TYR A 151 -18.89 -10.72 -4.90
N LYS A 152 -20.10 -10.54 -5.44
CA LYS A 152 -20.33 -10.14 -6.83
C LYS A 152 -21.22 -8.90 -6.93
N LYS A 153 -20.89 -8.01 -7.87
CA LYS A 153 -21.70 -6.84 -8.26
C LYS A 153 -21.62 -6.66 -9.77
N ASN A 154 -22.71 -6.93 -10.47
CA ASN A 154 -22.73 -7.06 -11.94
C ASN A 154 -21.68 -8.08 -12.40
N GLU A 155 -20.65 -7.67 -13.14
CA GLU A 155 -19.54 -8.52 -13.59
C GLU A 155 -18.33 -8.50 -12.64
N ASP A 156 -18.25 -7.53 -11.72
CA ASP A 156 -17.15 -7.41 -10.76
C ASP A 156 -17.24 -8.47 -9.66
N VAL A 157 -16.11 -9.10 -9.34
CA VAL A 157 -15.98 -10.18 -8.36
C VAL A 157 -14.82 -9.87 -7.42
N LYS A 158 -15.12 -9.79 -6.12
CA LYS A 158 -14.15 -9.56 -5.06
C LYS A 158 -14.16 -10.73 -4.09
N THR A 159 -12.99 -11.09 -3.57
CA THR A 159 -12.85 -12.05 -2.48
C THR A 159 -12.32 -11.37 -1.24
N HIS A 160 -12.86 -11.69 -0.07
CA HIS A 160 -12.40 -11.17 1.21
C HIS A 160 -12.37 -12.28 2.25
N TYR A 161 -11.45 -12.18 3.22
CA TYR A 161 -11.50 -13.03 4.40
C TYR A 161 -12.64 -12.60 5.33
N TYR A 162 -13.21 -13.59 6.00
CA TYR A 162 -14.24 -13.47 7.00
C TYR A 162 -13.90 -14.35 8.20
N TYR A 163 -14.03 -13.82 9.41
CA TYR A 163 -13.57 -14.48 10.63
C TYR A 163 -14.73 -14.74 11.59
N VAL A 164 -14.89 -15.98 12.04
CA VAL A 164 -15.82 -16.33 13.14
C VAL A 164 -15.01 -16.59 14.39
N ILE A 165 -15.11 -15.68 15.36
CA ILE A 165 -14.40 -15.69 16.63
C ILE A 165 -15.29 -16.36 17.68
N TYR A 166 -14.80 -17.40 18.34
CA TYR A 166 -15.52 -18.13 19.37
C TYR A 166 -14.90 -17.82 20.74
N SER A 167 -15.66 -17.11 21.58
CA SER A 167 -15.18 -16.52 22.83
C SER A 167 -16.34 -16.35 23.81
N SER A 168 -16.12 -16.48 25.12
CA SER A 168 -17.07 -15.97 26.12
C SER A 168 -17.05 -14.44 26.15
N LYS A 169 -18.10 -13.82 26.74
CA LYS A 169 -18.23 -12.35 26.77
C LYS A 169 -17.14 -11.65 27.58
N ASP A 170 -16.69 -12.25 28.68
CA ASP A 170 -15.62 -11.72 29.53
C ASP A 170 -14.24 -11.73 28.86
N LYS A 171 -14.09 -12.48 27.76
CA LYS A 171 -12.85 -12.61 26.97
C LYS A 171 -12.78 -11.66 25.79
N ILE A 172 -13.80 -10.83 25.59
CA ILE A 172 -13.81 -9.75 24.61
C ILE A 172 -13.62 -8.40 25.32
N ASN A 173 -12.61 -7.65 24.91
CA ASN A 173 -12.35 -6.31 25.44
C ASN A 173 -13.06 -5.26 24.57
N ASP A 174 -14.06 -4.55 25.10
CA ASP A 174 -14.66 -3.40 24.43
C ASP A 174 -13.80 -2.15 24.69
N VAL A 175 -13.04 -1.73 23.68
CA VAL A 175 -12.19 -0.52 23.73
C VAL A 175 -12.95 0.75 23.32
N GLY A 176 -14.26 0.67 23.07
CA GLY A 176 -15.12 1.81 22.82
C GLY A 176 -14.83 2.54 21.51
N LYS A 177 -14.94 3.87 21.52
CA LYS A 177 -14.66 4.71 20.33
C LYS A 177 -13.17 5.02 20.24
N LEU A 178 -12.57 4.62 19.12
CA LEU A 178 -11.20 4.92 18.77
C LEU A 178 -11.15 6.25 17.99
N SER A 179 -10.32 7.17 18.44
CA SER A 179 -9.93 8.36 17.67
C SER A 179 -8.71 8.05 16.81
N SER A 180 -8.70 8.52 15.57
CA SER A 180 -7.50 8.58 14.74
C SER A 180 -6.64 9.78 15.15
N GLY A 181 -5.91 9.62 16.26
CA GLY A 181 -4.88 10.53 16.75
C GLY A 181 -4.16 9.90 17.96
N ASP A 182 -2.84 10.01 18.12
CA ASP A 182 -1.86 10.80 17.33
C ASP A 182 -0.84 9.91 16.60
#